data_AF-A0A7S3KIT7-F1
#
_entry.id   AF-A0A7S3KIT7-F1
#
_cell.length_a   1.000
_cell.length_b   1.000
_cell.length_c   1.000
_cell.angle_alpha   90.00
_cell.angle_beta   90.00
_cell.angle_gamma   90.00
#
_symmetry.space_group_name_H-M   'P 1'
#
loop_
_entity.id
_entity.type
_entity.pdbx_description
1 polymer ?
#
loop_
_entity_poly.entity_id
_entity_poly.type
_entity_poly.pdbx_seq_one_letter_code
_entity_poly.pdbx_strand_id
1 'polypeptide(L)'
;LYNVGKGSTIPPRCITCLYKGNPDEDEVHIAIVGKGVVFDTGGLNIKATGVMEDNFSDKGGACVTLAALKGIIELDLKINVVFAFGITENSVDAESYRPSDIITSKKGLTVEIMNTDAEGRLVLADVLWHVYETYKPTYCVDLATLTGTIITALGSNACGVFTNDDEFVEEFIQAGKEVNEQAWHMPIFDDHK
;
A
#
# COMPACT_ATOMS: atom_id res chain seq x y z
N LEU A 1 4.77 -0.14 -10.18
CA LEU A 1 3.93 -1.35 -10.41
C LEU A 1 4.43 -2.24 -11.56
N TYR A 2 4.42 -1.80 -12.82
CA TYR A 2 4.78 -2.70 -13.95
C TYR A 2 6.17 -3.33 -13.80
N ASN A 3 7.19 -2.53 -13.47
CA ASN A 3 8.55 -3.04 -13.31
C ASN A 3 8.70 -4.07 -12.19
N VAL A 4 7.86 -4.02 -11.15
CA VAL A 4 7.86 -5.03 -10.09
C VAL A 4 7.30 -6.35 -10.61
N GLY A 5 6.20 -6.29 -11.36
CA GLY A 5 5.48 -7.48 -11.83
C GLY A 5 5.94 -8.11 -13.13
N LYS A 6 6.78 -7.44 -13.92
CA LYS A 6 7.18 -7.94 -15.25
C LYS A 6 7.98 -9.25 -15.22
N GLY A 7 8.56 -9.62 -14.08
CA GLY A 7 9.23 -10.91 -13.89
C GLY A 7 8.29 -12.06 -13.53
N SER A 8 6.99 -11.82 -13.33
CA SER A 8 6.00 -12.88 -13.10
C SER A 8 5.30 -13.28 -14.41
N THR A 9 4.92 -14.55 -14.50
CA THR A 9 4.04 -15.04 -15.57
C THR A 9 2.61 -14.46 -15.46
N ILE A 10 2.23 -13.96 -14.29
CA ILE A 10 0.95 -13.31 -14.05
C ILE A 10 1.17 -11.80 -14.13
N PRO A 11 0.59 -11.12 -15.14
CA PRO A 11 0.83 -9.69 -15.32
C PRO A 11 0.20 -8.86 -14.19
N PRO A 12 0.86 -7.76 -13.75
CA PRO A 12 0.36 -6.92 -12.67
C PRO A 12 -0.96 -6.24 -13.03
N ARG A 13 -1.74 -5.88 -12.00
CA ARG A 13 -3.03 -5.17 -12.14
C ARG A 13 -3.11 -4.03 -11.12
N CYS A 14 -3.59 -2.88 -11.59
CA CYS A 14 -4.14 -1.87 -10.70
C CYS A 14 -5.66 -2.02 -10.76
N ILE A 15 -6.29 -2.24 -9.60
CA ILE A 15 -7.74 -2.38 -9.47
C ILE A 15 -8.23 -1.17 -8.69
N THR A 16 -9.28 -0.50 -9.17
CA THR A 16 -9.95 0.58 -8.46
C THR A 16 -11.45 0.29 -8.36
N CYS A 17 -12.00 0.47 -7.15
CA CYS A 17 -13.41 0.31 -6.85
C CYS A 17 -13.91 1.63 -6.24
N LEU A 18 -14.84 2.29 -6.93
CA LEU A 18 -15.50 3.48 -6.40
C LEU A 18 -16.80 3.06 -5.73
N TYR A 19 -16.88 3.26 -4.42
CA TYR A 19 -18.12 3.17 -3.66
C TYR A 19 -18.78 4.56 -3.63
N LYS A 20 -19.99 4.67 -4.19
CA LYS A 20 -20.81 5.90 -4.17
C LYS A 20 -21.99 5.73 -3.22
N GLY A 21 -21.76 5.97 -1.93
CA GLY A 21 -22.78 5.84 -0.90
C GLY A 21 -23.49 7.15 -0.55
N ASN A 22 -22.90 8.31 -0.87
CA ASN A 22 -23.54 9.60 -0.62
C ASN A 22 -24.28 10.09 -1.89
N PRO A 23 -25.64 10.12 -1.92
CA PRO A 23 -26.38 10.61 -3.08
C PRO A 23 -26.36 12.14 -3.21
N ASP A 24 -26.02 12.85 -2.13
CA ASP A 24 -26.07 14.31 -2.06
C ASP A 24 -24.73 14.96 -2.47
N GLU A 25 -23.71 14.15 -2.75
CA GLU A 25 -22.35 14.60 -3.03
C GLU A 25 -21.66 13.69 -4.05
N ASP A 26 -20.94 14.28 -5.00
CA ASP A 26 -20.16 13.54 -5.99
C ASP A 26 -18.67 13.43 -5.65
N GLU A 27 -18.19 14.25 -4.71
CA GLU A 27 -16.78 14.28 -4.30
C GLU A 27 -16.38 13.00 -3.56
N VAL A 28 -15.14 12.56 -3.79
CA VAL A 28 -14.54 11.43 -3.07
C VAL A 28 -13.76 12.00 -1.90
N HIS A 29 -14.14 11.67 -0.67
CA HIS A 29 -13.45 12.18 0.51
C HIS A 29 -12.18 11.41 0.82
N ILE A 30 -12.26 10.08 0.74
CA ILE A 30 -11.20 9.20 1.20
C ILE A 30 -10.87 8.21 0.09
N ALA A 31 -9.58 7.98 -0.12
CA ALA A 31 -9.09 6.82 -0.82
C ALA A 31 -8.32 5.89 0.12
N ILE A 32 -8.59 4.59 0.03
CA ILE A 32 -7.88 3.53 0.75
C ILE A 32 -7.10 2.70 -0.27
N VAL A 33 -5.78 2.62 -0.12
CA VAL A 33 -4.88 2.03 -1.11
C VAL A 33 -4.08 0.88 -0.51
N GLY A 34 -4.26 -0.32 -1.03
CA GLY A 34 -3.58 -1.51 -0.51
C GLY A 34 -2.37 -1.95 -1.33
N LYS A 35 -1.23 -2.20 -0.66
CA LYS A 35 -0.14 -3.02 -1.22
C LYS A 35 -0.64 -4.45 -1.42
N GLY A 36 -0.61 -4.93 -2.66
CA GLY A 36 -1.10 -6.25 -3.06
C GLY A 36 -0.03 -7.12 -3.72
N VAL A 37 1.16 -7.19 -3.13
CA VAL A 37 2.20 -8.11 -3.60
C VAL A 37 1.80 -9.53 -3.18
N VAL A 38 1.25 -10.30 -4.11
CA VAL A 38 0.58 -11.59 -3.85
C VAL A 38 1.55 -12.63 -3.29
N PHE A 39 2.78 -12.60 -3.78
CA PHE A 39 3.92 -13.31 -3.25
C PHE A 39 5.19 -12.50 -3.53
N ASP A 40 6.06 -12.38 -2.53
CA ASP A 40 7.30 -11.61 -2.61
C ASP A 40 8.52 -12.51 -2.38
N THR A 41 9.29 -12.77 -3.44
CA THR A 41 10.58 -13.47 -3.33
C THR A 41 11.73 -12.53 -2.98
N GLY A 42 11.48 -11.22 -2.99
CA GLY A 42 12.47 -10.13 -2.98
C GLY A 42 13.06 -9.80 -4.36
N GLY A 43 12.62 -10.47 -5.42
CA GLY A 43 13.22 -10.32 -6.75
C GLY A 43 14.71 -10.72 -6.75
N LEU A 44 15.54 -9.98 -7.49
CA LEU A 44 16.97 -10.30 -7.61
C LEU A 44 17.77 -10.08 -6.32
N ASN A 45 17.28 -9.23 -5.41
CA ASN A 45 17.68 -9.21 -4.00
C ASN A 45 16.91 -10.29 -3.23
N ILE A 46 17.15 -11.54 -3.58
CA ILE A 46 16.36 -12.67 -3.09
C ILE A 46 16.35 -12.77 -1.57
N LYS A 47 15.16 -13.01 -0.99
CA LYS A 47 15.01 -13.27 0.43
C LYS A 47 15.70 -14.58 0.82
N ALA A 48 16.21 -14.63 2.05
CA ALA A 48 16.81 -15.85 2.59
C ALA A 48 15.74 -16.91 2.92
N THR A 49 16.15 -18.17 2.97
CA THR A 49 15.34 -19.29 3.48
C THR A 49 14.89 -19.03 4.92
N GLY A 50 13.65 -19.38 5.24
CA GLY A 50 13.02 -19.11 6.54
C GLY A 50 12.37 -17.73 6.66
N VAL A 51 12.63 -16.82 5.72
CA VAL A 51 11.95 -15.52 5.61
C VAL A 51 10.97 -15.53 4.43
N MET A 52 11.26 -16.28 3.36
CA MET A 52 10.52 -16.24 2.09
C MET A 52 9.12 -16.87 2.20
N GLU A 53 8.98 -17.94 2.97
CA GLU A 53 7.86 -18.88 2.95
C GLU A 53 6.52 -18.21 3.32
N ASP A 54 6.55 -17.21 4.19
CA ASP A 54 5.37 -16.48 4.65
C ASP A 54 5.04 -15.26 3.78
N ASN A 55 5.81 -14.95 2.72
CA ASN A 55 5.57 -13.76 1.89
C ASN A 55 4.38 -13.88 0.94
N PHE A 56 3.63 -14.99 0.98
CA PHE A 56 2.26 -14.95 0.49
C PHE A 56 1.43 -13.91 1.27
N SER A 57 1.81 -13.56 2.50
CA SER A 57 1.12 -12.55 3.31
C SER A 57 1.41 -11.10 2.88
N ASP A 58 2.31 -10.87 1.91
CA ASP A 58 2.75 -9.52 1.51
C ASP A 58 1.71 -8.70 0.71
N LYS A 59 0.51 -9.27 0.56
CA LYS A 59 -0.72 -8.63 0.08
C LYS A 59 -1.62 -8.15 1.21
N GLY A 60 -1.15 -8.17 2.47
CA GLY A 60 -1.96 -7.85 3.65
C GLY A 60 -2.66 -6.50 3.54
N GLY A 61 -1.97 -5.48 3.00
CA GLY A 61 -2.55 -4.17 2.74
C GLY A 61 -3.77 -4.19 1.81
N ALA A 62 -3.66 -4.92 0.70
CA ALA A 62 -4.78 -5.15 -0.23
C ALA A 62 -5.90 -5.96 0.41
N CYS A 63 -5.60 -6.98 1.22
CA CYS A 63 -6.61 -7.75 1.94
C CYS A 63 -7.43 -6.87 2.90
N VAL A 64 -6.77 -6.02 3.70
CA VAL A 64 -7.44 -5.10 4.62
C VAL A 64 -8.25 -4.05 3.85
N THR A 65 -7.72 -3.51 2.75
CA THR A 65 -8.45 -2.58 1.87
C THR A 65 -9.73 -3.22 1.32
N LEU A 66 -9.68 -4.49 0.92
CA LEU A 66 -10.85 -5.22 0.42
C LEU A 66 -11.87 -5.51 1.54
N ALA A 67 -11.39 -5.82 2.74
CA ALA A 67 -12.22 -6.01 3.92
C ALA A 67 -12.93 -4.71 4.32
N ALA A 68 -12.25 -3.56 4.25
CA ALA A 68 -12.84 -2.24 4.49
C ALA A 68 -13.93 -1.91 3.46
N LEU A 69 -13.71 -2.21 2.17
CA LEU A 69 -14.74 -2.07 1.13
C LEU A 69 -15.97 -2.91 1.45
N LYS A 70 -15.77 -4.18 1.82
CA LYS A 70 -16.85 -5.06 2.21
C LYS A 70 -17.63 -4.48 3.40
N GLY A 71 -16.94 -4.03 4.45
CA GLY A 71 -17.58 -3.45 5.63
C GLY A 71 -18.40 -2.20 5.30
N ILE A 72 -17.87 -1.31 4.46
CA ILE A 72 -18.58 -0.11 4.02
C ILE A 72 -19.86 -0.44 3.24
N ILE A 73 -19.83 -1.45 2.37
CA ILE A 73 -21.01 -1.94 1.65
C ILE A 73 -22.04 -2.54 2.62
N GLU A 74 -21.61 -3.38 3.56
CA GLU A 74 -22.50 -4.04 4.52
C GLU A 74 -23.17 -3.05 5.48
N LEU A 75 -22.50 -1.94 5.79
CA LEU A 75 -23.02 -0.89 6.65
C LEU A 75 -23.84 0.18 5.90
N ASP A 76 -23.87 0.15 4.56
CA ASP A 76 -24.54 1.15 3.72
C ASP A 76 -24.16 2.59 4.10
N LEU A 77 -22.86 2.84 4.29
CA LEU A 77 -22.40 4.16 4.74
C LEU A 77 -22.68 5.23 3.69
N LYS A 78 -23.17 6.38 4.14
CA LYS A 78 -23.46 7.55 3.28
C LYS A 78 -22.22 8.38 2.98
N ILE A 79 -21.21 7.75 2.37
CA ILE A 79 -19.93 8.38 2.02
C ILE A 79 -19.46 7.89 0.64
N ASN A 80 -18.60 8.66 -0.01
CA ASN A 80 -17.93 8.26 -1.24
C ASN A 80 -16.47 7.91 -0.96
N VAL A 81 -16.07 6.69 -1.32
CA VAL A 81 -14.74 6.16 -1.02
C VAL A 81 -14.19 5.43 -2.24
N VAL A 82 -12.92 5.67 -2.56
CA VAL A 82 -12.19 4.89 -3.56
C VAL A 82 -11.32 3.87 -2.87
N PHE A 83 -11.43 2.61 -3.28
CA PHE A 83 -10.54 1.54 -2.86
C PHE A 83 -9.65 1.17 -4.03
N ALA A 84 -8.34 1.14 -3.83
CA ALA A 84 -7.40 0.81 -4.88
C ALA A 84 -6.39 -0.24 -4.43
N PHE A 85 -5.95 -1.06 -5.39
CA PHE A 85 -5.07 -2.19 -5.12
C PHE A 85 -3.98 -2.25 -6.19
N GLY A 86 -2.73 -2.37 -5.75
CA GLY A 86 -1.62 -2.71 -6.62
C GLY A 86 -1.32 -4.20 -6.53
N ILE A 87 -1.89 -5.00 -7.43
CA ILE A 87 -1.76 -6.46 -7.45
C ILE A 87 -0.59 -6.88 -8.35
N THR A 88 0.38 -7.57 -7.79
CA THR A 88 1.55 -8.07 -8.53
C THR A 88 2.21 -9.21 -7.79
N GLU A 89 3.10 -9.95 -8.43
CA GLU A 89 4.14 -10.73 -7.73
C GLU A 89 5.49 -10.01 -7.90
N ASN A 90 6.40 -10.23 -6.96
CA ASN A 90 7.80 -9.84 -7.09
C ASN A 90 8.63 -11.12 -7.22
N SER A 91 8.98 -11.45 -8.47
CA SER A 91 9.51 -12.77 -8.85
C SER A 91 10.96 -12.69 -9.33
N VAL A 92 11.66 -13.82 -9.27
CA VAL A 92 12.98 -14.01 -9.92
C VAL A 92 12.77 -14.60 -11.30
N ASP A 93 13.11 -13.82 -12.32
CA ASP A 93 13.06 -14.21 -13.72
C ASP A 93 14.11 -13.42 -14.53
N ALA A 94 14.33 -13.81 -15.79
CA ALA A 94 15.19 -13.07 -16.71
C ALA A 94 14.67 -11.64 -16.98
N GLU A 95 13.35 -11.42 -16.91
CA GLU A 95 12.72 -10.12 -17.11
C GLU A 95 12.62 -9.27 -15.83
N SER A 96 13.08 -9.77 -14.67
CA SER A 96 13.06 -9.02 -13.42
C SER A 96 13.83 -7.71 -13.53
N TYR A 97 13.27 -6.65 -12.96
CA TYR A 97 14.01 -5.40 -12.73
C TYR A 97 15.18 -5.63 -11.77
N ARG A 98 16.23 -4.82 -11.91
CA ARG A 98 17.53 -5.07 -11.29
C ARG A 98 17.93 -4.00 -10.30
N PRO A 99 18.82 -4.32 -9.35
CA PRO A 99 19.58 -3.30 -8.65
C PRO A 99 20.27 -2.35 -9.64
N SER A 100 20.32 -1.07 -9.28
CA SER A 100 20.83 0.05 -10.08
C SER A 100 20.06 0.36 -11.37
N ASP A 101 18.94 -0.32 -11.67
CA ASP A 101 18.03 0.19 -12.69
C ASP A 101 17.44 1.53 -12.23
N ILE A 102 17.27 2.46 -13.17
CA ILE A 102 16.51 3.70 -12.95
C ILE A 102 15.16 3.54 -13.64
N ILE A 103 14.09 3.46 -12.85
CA ILE A 103 12.73 3.29 -13.38
C ILE A 103 11.95 4.59 -13.29
N THR A 104 11.07 4.82 -14.26
CA THR A 104 10.15 5.97 -14.25
C THR A 104 8.81 5.56 -13.67
N SER A 105 8.37 6.26 -12.62
CA SER A 105 7.04 6.14 -12.02
C SER A 105 5.94 6.70 -12.93
N LYS A 106 4.68 6.38 -12.64
CA LYS A 106 3.51 6.94 -13.33
C LYS A 106 3.45 8.48 -13.25
N LYS A 107 3.98 9.08 -12.17
CA LYS A 107 4.09 10.54 -12.00
C LYS A 107 5.15 11.19 -12.90
N GLY A 108 6.01 10.39 -13.53
CA GLY A 108 7.17 10.86 -14.30
C GLY A 108 8.44 11.07 -13.48
N LEU A 109 8.42 10.77 -12.18
CA LEU A 109 9.63 10.78 -11.34
C LEU A 109 10.46 9.53 -11.59
N THR A 110 11.78 9.68 -11.60
CA THR A 110 12.73 8.56 -11.69
C THR A 110 13.12 8.05 -10.31
N VAL A 111 13.24 6.73 -10.16
CA VAL A 111 13.67 6.05 -8.93
C VAL A 111 14.82 5.11 -9.24
N GLU A 112 15.94 5.27 -8.56
CA GLU A 112 17.04 4.29 -8.58
C GLU A 112 16.69 3.12 -7.66
N ILE A 113 16.82 1.90 -8.19
CA ILE A 113 16.50 0.68 -7.45
C ILE A 113 17.74 0.19 -6.73
N MET A 114 17.87 0.51 -5.45
CA MET A 114 18.98 -0.03 -4.63
C MET A 114 18.72 -1.46 -4.15
N ASN A 115 17.45 -1.82 -3.98
CA ASN A 115 17.04 -3.14 -3.51
C ASN A 115 15.67 -3.51 -4.11
N THR A 116 15.58 -4.64 -4.82
CA THR A 116 14.34 -5.15 -5.42
C THR A 116 13.38 -5.78 -4.40
N ASP A 117 13.82 -5.93 -3.15
CA ASP A 117 12.99 -6.32 -1.99
C ASP A 117 12.35 -5.10 -1.29
N ALA A 118 12.53 -3.91 -1.88
CA ALA A 118 11.83 -2.69 -1.51
C ALA A 118 10.77 -2.36 -2.58
N GLU A 119 10.06 -3.36 -3.06
CA GLU A 119 9.11 -3.31 -4.17
C GLU A 119 7.78 -2.65 -3.81
N GLY A 120 7.30 -2.84 -2.57
CA GLY A 120 5.98 -2.39 -2.13
C GLY A 120 5.79 -0.89 -2.31
N ARG A 121 6.81 -0.09 -2.00
CA ARG A 121 6.79 1.38 -2.20
C ARG A 121 6.71 1.77 -3.68
N LEU A 122 7.28 0.97 -4.60
CA LEU A 122 7.20 1.19 -6.05
C LEU A 122 5.84 0.81 -6.62
N VAL A 123 5.18 -0.18 -6.01
CA VAL A 123 3.79 -0.50 -6.30
C VAL A 123 2.89 0.64 -5.85
N LEU A 124 3.01 1.04 -4.58
CA LEU A 124 2.19 2.11 -3.98
C LEU A 124 2.38 3.45 -4.68
N ALA A 125 3.60 3.85 -5.04
CA ALA A 125 3.85 5.13 -5.71
C ALA A 125 2.99 5.31 -6.99
N ASP A 126 2.88 4.27 -7.82
CA ASP A 126 2.07 4.32 -9.04
C ASP A 126 0.57 4.31 -8.73
N VAL A 127 0.13 3.50 -7.76
CA VAL A 127 -1.29 3.37 -7.41
C VAL A 127 -1.79 4.64 -6.72
N LEU A 128 -1.05 5.17 -5.75
CA LEU A 128 -1.35 6.44 -5.09
C LEU A 128 -1.45 7.57 -6.10
N TRP A 129 -0.49 7.66 -7.02
CA TRP A 129 -0.56 8.69 -8.07
C TRP A 129 -1.75 8.49 -9.01
N HIS A 130 -2.04 7.25 -9.42
CA HIS A 130 -3.22 6.96 -10.24
C HIS A 130 -4.52 7.38 -9.56
N VAL A 131 -4.67 7.07 -8.28
CA VAL A 131 -5.85 7.41 -7.49
C VAL A 131 -5.98 8.92 -7.34
N TYR A 132 -4.89 9.61 -6.99
CA TYR A 132 -4.87 11.06 -6.86
C TYR A 132 -5.24 11.76 -8.17
N GLU A 133 -4.61 11.36 -9.28
CA GLU A 133 -4.86 11.94 -10.61
C GLU A 133 -6.30 11.72 -11.09
N THR A 134 -6.89 10.57 -10.77
CA THR A 134 -8.20 10.16 -11.29
C THR A 134 -9.37 10.66 -10.43
N TYR A 135 -9.24 10.57 -9.10
CA TYR A 135 -10.35 10.78 -8.17
C TYR A 135 -10.17 12.00 -7.25
N LYS A 136 -8.94 12.52 -7.12
CA LYS A 136 -8.61 13.69 -6.30
C LYS A 136 -9.20 13.65 -4.88
N PRO A 137 -8.97 12.57 -4.11
CA PRO A 137 -9.53 12.45 -2.78
C PRO A 137 -8.92 13.49 -1.83
N THR A 138 -9.69 13.90 -0.81
CA THR A 138 -9.21 14.77 0.28
C THR A 138 -8.14 14.07 1.12
N TYR A 139 -8.39 12.81 1.51
CA TYR A 139 -7.46 11.96 2.25
C TYR A 139 -7.08 10.74 1.43
N CYS A 140 -5.81 10.34 1.51
CA CYS A 140 -5.33 9.09 0.94
C CYS A 140 -4.59 8.29 2.00
N VAL A 141 -5.12 7.11 2.31
CA VAL A 141 -4.58 6.20 3.32
C VAL A 141 -4.07 4.96 2.61
N ASP A 142 -2.76 4.70 2.68
CA ASP A 142 -2.23 3.42 2.23
C ASP A 142 -2.06 2.41 3.37
N LEU A 143 -2.23 1.13 3.03
CA LEU A 143 -2.09 0.00 3.93
C LEU A 143 -1.06 -0.95 3.33
N ALA A 144 -0.04 -1.31 4.10
CA ALA A 144 1.06 -2.12 3.58
C ALA A 144 1.82 -2.93 4.64
N THR A 145 2.11 -4.18 4.31
CA THR A 145 3.17 -4.99 4.91
C THR A 145 4.53 -4.51 4.39
N LEU A 146 4.92 -3.28 4.74
CA LEU A 146 5.95 -2.56 3.97
C LEU A 146 7.39 -2.87 4.40
N THR A 147 7.65 -3.00 5.71
CA THR A 147 9.02 -3.17 6.21
C THR A 147 9.06 -4.12 7.40
N GLY A 148 10.10 -4.94 7.51
CA GLY A 148 10.39 -5.67 8.74
C GLY A 148 10.82 -4.75 9.90
N THR A 149 11.31 -3.55 9.58
CA THR A 149 11.75 -2.58 10.58
C THR A 149 10.60 -2.09 11.47
N ILE A 150 9.37 -1.97 10.96
CA ILE A 150 8.24 -1.58 11.80
C ILE A 150 7.92 -2.64 12.87
N ILE A 151 8.09 -3.92 12.53
CA ILE A 151 7.94 -5.04 13.46
C ILE A 151 9.05 -4.99 14.51
N THR A 152 10.28 -4.65 14.12
CA THR A 152 11.39 -4.49 15.08
C THR A 152 11.12 -3.33 16.05
N ALA A 153 10.48 -2.25 15.57
CA ALA A 153 10.19 -1.06 16.38
C ALA A 153 9.00 -1.24 17.34
N LEU A 154 7.89 -1.81 16.87
CA LEU A 154 6.61 -1.85 17.60
C LEU A 154 6.15 -3.26 17.98
N GLY A 155 6.84 -4.31 17.53
CA GLY A 155 6.38 -5.68 17.65
C GLY A 155 5.21 -5.99 16.70
N SER A 156 4.40 -6.97 17.09
CA SER A 156 3.28 -7.48 16.28
C SER A 156 1.90 -6.97 16.71
N ASN A 157 1.82 -6.17 17.77
CA ASN A 157 0.56 -5.82 18.42
C ASN A 157 0.03 -4.43 18.04
N ALA A 158 0.87 -3.59 17.43
CA ALA A 158 0.49 -2.25 16.97
C ALA A 158 1.01 -2.00 15.56
N CYS A 159 0.22 -1.31 14.74
CA CYS A 159 0.69 -0.80 13.44
C CYS A 159 1.40 0.54 13.61
N GLY A 160 2.37 0.82 12.73
CA GLY A 160 2.96 2.15 12.60
C GLY A 160 2.14 3.00 11.64
N VAL A 161 1.83 4.23 12.05
CA VAL A 161 1.12 5.21 11.22
C VAL A 161 2.07 6.36 10.94
N PHE A 162 2.20 6.72 9.67
CA PHE A 162 2.98 7.88 9.23
C PHE A 162 2.02 8.81 8.49
N THR A 163 1.96 10.08 8.89
CA THR A 163 1.11 11.06 8.21
C THR A 163 1.73 12.45 8.29
N ASN A 164 1.28 13.31 7.39
CA ASN A 164 1.58 14.74 7.37
C ASN A 164 0.47 15.59 8.03
N ASP A 165 -0.49 14.94 8.69
CA ASP A 165 -1.67 15.54 9.31
C ASP A 165 -1.82 15.01 10.75
N ASP A 166 -1.51 15.86 11.73
CA ASP A 166 -1.55 15.51 13.15
C ASP A 166 -2.98 15.35 13.68
N GLU A 167 -3.98 16.03 13.11
CA GLU A 167 -5.38 15.87 13.55
C GLU A 167 -5.90 14.50 13.07
N PHE A 168 -5.60 14.14 11.82
CA PHE A 168 -5.98 12.85 11.25
C PHE A 168 -5.41 11.67 12.04
N VAL A 169 -4.14 11.74 12.49
CA VAL A 169 -3.54 10.61 13.23
C VAL A 169 -4.17 10.39 14.60
N GLU A 170 -4.58 11.48 15.27
CA GLU A 170 -5.25 11.39 16.56
C GLU A 170 -6.60 10.69 16.43
N GLU A 171 -7.39 11.07 15.41
CA GLU A 171 -8.66 10.43 15.10
C GLU A 171 -8.47 8.95 14.72
N PHE A 172 -7.47 8.64 13.88
CA PHE A 172 -7.18 7.27 13.45
C PHE A 172 -6.78 6.37 14.63
N ILE A 173 -5.88 6.85 15.50
CA ILE A 173 -5.44 6.12 16.70
C ILE A 173 -6.62 5.93 17.65
N GLN A 174 -7.48 6.94 17.80
CA GLN A 174 -8.66 6.84 18.66
C GLN A 174 -9.66 5.82 18.12
N ALA A 175 -9.93 5.81 16.82
CA ALA A 175 -10.78 4.79 16.18
C ALA A 175 -10.23 3.37 16.40
N GLY A 176 -8.91 3.18 16.26
CA GLY A 176 -8.26 1.90 16.55
C GLY A 176 -8.47 1.43 18.00
N LYS A 177 -8.36 2.34 18.98
CA LYS A 177 -8.62 2.00 20.40
C LYS A 177 -10.04 1.51 20.65
N GLU A 178 -11.04 2.06 19.96
CA GLU A 178 -12.44 1.66 20.11
C GLU A 178 -12.70 0.22 19.65
N VAL A 179 -11.91 -0.27 18.70
CA VAL A 179 -12.00 -1.64 18.17
C VAL A 179 -10.87 -2.56 18.66
N ASN A 180 -10.06 -2.09 19.62
CA ASN A 180 -8.91 -2.79 20.16
C ASN A 180 -7.84 -3.16 19.11
N GLU A 181 -7.66 -2.31 18.10
CA GLU A 181 -6.58 -2.36 17.13
C GLU A 181 -5.60 -1.22 17.40
N GLN A 182 -4.41 -1.55 17.89
CA GLN A 182 -3.45 -0.53 18.33
C GLN A 182 -2.70 0.07 17.14
N ALA A 183 -2.53 1.38 17.16
CA ALA A 183 -1.75 2.14 16.20
C ALA A 183 -0.82 3.11 16.94
N TRP A 184 0.35 3.36 16.37
CA TRP A 184 1.34 4.28 16.93
C TRP A 184 1.80 5.29 15.88
N HIS A 185 1.73 6.59 16.21
CA HIS A 185 2.20 7.63 15.31
C HIS A 185 3.74 7.64 15.26
N MET A 186 4.27 7.45 14.07
CA MET A 186 5.69 7.44 13.76
C MET A 186 6.10 8.76 13.08
N PRO A 187 7.26 9.33 13.42
CA PRO A 187 7.65 10.65 12.92
C PRO A 187 8.09 10.65 11.45
N ILE A 188 7.79 11.74 10.74
CA ILE A 188 8.33 12.06 9.42
C ILE A 188 9.22 13.32 9.54
N PHE A 189 10.51 13.13 9.83
CA PHE A 189 11.48 14.22 9.89
C PHE A 189 12.15 14.45 8.53
N ASP A 190 12.74 15.64 8.35
CA ASP A 190 13.43 15.98 7.11
C ASP A 190 14.67 15.10 6.87
N ASP A 191 15.35 14.64 7.91
CA ASP A 191 16.50 13.72 7.80
C ASP A 191 16.12 12.33 7.25
N HIS A 192 14.84 12.01 7.13
CA HIS A 192 14.35 10.75 6.54
C HIS A 192 14.13 10.84 5.02
N LYS A 193 14.12 12.05 4.43
CA LYS A 193 13.79 12.31 3.02
C LYS A 193 15.05 12.35 2.16
#